data_AF-A0A258ZCZ7-F1
#
_entry.id   AF-A0A258ZCZ7-F1
#
_cell.length_a   1.000
_cell.length_b   1.000
_cell.length_c   1.000
_cell.angle_alpha   90.00
_cell.angle_beta   90.00
_cell.angle_gamma   90.00
#
_symmetry.space_group_name_H-M   'P 1'
#
loop_
_entity.id
_entity.type
_entity.pdbx_description
1 polymer ?
#
loop_
_entity_poly.entity_id
_entity_poly.type
_entity_poly.pdbx_seq_one_letter_code
_entity_poly.pdbx_strand_id
1 'polypeptide(L)' 'MHTADMLIHVHPELDAQARSALEKRIMGCIGVDCAEFDHHAHPHAMIVKYDPDEIQGMQILNIVRTIDPVASRVGL' A
#
# COMPACT_ATOMS: atom_id res chain seq x y z
N MET A 1 -9.68 -14.28 11.01
CA MET A 1 -8.81 -13.41 10.21
C MET A 1 -8.59 -12.15 11.00
N HIS A 2 -7.35 -11.88 11.39
CA HIS A 2 -6.98 -10.69 12.15
C HIS A 2 -6.37 -9.72 11.16
N THR A 3 -7.17 -8.90 10.50
CA THR A 3 -6.65 -7.95 9.52
C THR A 3 -6.25 -6.65 10.19
N ALA A 4 -5.11 -6.11 9.78
CA ALA A 4 -4.60 -4.81 10.15
C ALA A 4 -4.71 -3.86 8.95
N ASP A 5 -5.15 -2.63 9.21
CA ASP A 5 -5.16 -1.57 8.22
C ASP A 5 -3.83 -0.82 8.28
N MET A 6 -3.25 -0.53 7.12
CA MET A 6 -2.05 0.28 6.98
C MET A 6 -2.28 1.39 5.95
N LEU A 7 -1.96 2.62 6.33
CA LEU A 7 -1.91 3.73 5.41
C LEU A 7 -0.47 3.91 4.89
N ILE A 8 -0.32 4.04 3.57
CA ILE A 8 0.96 4.29 2.91
C ILE A 8 0.82 5.57 2.10
N HIS A 9 1.63 6.57 2.42
CA HIS A 9 1.75 7.76 1.58
C HIS A 9 2.78 7.50 0.50
N VAL A 10 2.36 7.70 -0.75
CA VAL A 10 3.20 7.70 -1.94
C VAL A 10 3.43 9.13 -2.41
N HIS A 11 4.37 9.32 -3.31
CA HIS A 11 4.68 10.63 -3.87
C HIS A 11 3.47 11.23 -4.62
N PRO A 12 3.13 12.51 -4.43
CA PRO A 12 2.00 13.15 -5.11
C PRO A 12 2.13 13.13 -6.64
N GLU A 13 3.36 13.20 -7.15
CA GLU A 13 3.66 13.16 -8.59
C GLU A 13 3.71 11.74 -9.16
N LEU A 14 3.46 10.71 -8.34
CA LEU A 14 3.40 9.33 -8.83
C LEU A 14 2.28 9.22 -9.86
N ASP A 15 2.63 8.79 -11.07
CA ASP A 15 1.69 8.70 -12.17
C ASP A 15 0.61 7.62 -11.93
N ALA A 16 -0.50 7.72 -12.67
CA ALA A 16 -1.62 6.79 -12.52
C ALA A 16 -1.25 5.34 -12.89
N GLN A 17 -0.26 5.14 -13.77
CA GLN A 17 0.20 3.83 -14.19
C GLN A 17 0.97 3.12 -13.07
N ALA A 18 1.84 3.84 -12.38
CA ALA A 18 2.62 3.40 -11.23
C ALA A 18 1.71 3.13 -10.03
N ARG A 19 0.69 3.96 -9.80
CA ARG A 19 -0.35 3.70 -8.78
C ARG A 19 -1.10 2.40 -9.06
N SER A 20 -1.60 2.21 -10.28
CA SER A 20 -2.29 0.97 -10.65
C SER A 20 -1.36 -0.26 -10.61
N ALA A 21 -0.08 -0.08 -10.93
CA ALA A 21 0.93 -1.14 -10.78
C ALA A 21 1.16 -1.51 -9.31
N LEU A 22 1.17 -0.53 -8.40
CA LEU A 22 1.26 -0.76 -6.96
C LEU A 22 0.08 -1.54 -6.43
N GLU A 23 -1.15 -1.11 -6.73
CA GLU A 23 -2.38 -1.80 -6.29
C GLU A 23 -2.36 -3.26 -6.72
N LYS A 24 -2.10 -3.53 -8.02
CA LYS A 24 -2.03 -4.90 -8.54
C LYS A 24 -0.94 -5.74 -7.87
N ARG A 25 0.19 -5.12 -7.54
CA ARG A 25 1.32 -5.83 -6.96
C ARG A 25 1.08 -6.18 -5.50
N ILE A 26 0.43 -5.29 -4.75
CA ILE A 26 0.08 -5.52 -3.35
C ILE A 26 -1.10 -6.48 -3.24
N MET A 27 -2.14 -6.32 -4.07
CA MET A 27 -3.25 -7.28 -4.18
C MET A 27 -2.80 -8.69 -4.56
N GLY A 28 -1.66 -8.82 -5.24
CA GLY A 28 -1.07 -10.13 -5.55
C GLY A 28 -0.27 -10.77 -4.41
N CYS A 29 -0.11 -10.10 -3.27
CA CYS A 29 0.63 -10.63 -2.13
C CYS A 29 -0.26 -11.51 -1.26
N ILE A 30 0.24 -12.69 -0.88
CA ILE A 30 -0.42 -13.57 0.09
C ILE A 30 -0.48 -12.82 1.44
N GLY A 31 -1.63 -12.88 2.10
CA GLY A 31 -1.91 -12.12 3.31
C GLY A 31 -2.44 -10.71 3.09
N VAL A 32 -2.54 -10.21 1.85
CA VAL A 32 -3.25 -8.94 1.57
C VAL A 32 -4.70 -9.23 1.24
N ASP A 33 -5.60 -8.57 1.96
CA ASP A 33 -7.05 -8.65 1.74
C ASP A 33 -7.55 -7.55 0.78
N CYS A 34 -6.99 -6.35 0.90
CA CYS A 34 -7.38 -5.19 0.09
C CYS A 34 -6.23 -4.18 -0.03
N ALA A 35 -6.05 -3.55 -1.20
CA ALA A 35 -5.08 -2.49 -1.42
C ALA A 35 -5.63 -1.48 -2.44
N GLU A 36 -6.02 -0.30 -1.97
CA GLU A 36 -6.68 0.73 -2.78
C GLU A 36 -6.19 2.14 -2.39
N PHE A 37 -6.09 3.04 -3.37
CA PHE A 37 -5.83 4.45 -3.09
C PHE A 37 -7.07 5.20 -2.59
N ASP A 38 -6.88 6.14 -1.66
CA ASP A 38 -7.93 7.07 -1.24
C ASP A 38 -8.18 8.10 -2.35
N HIS A 39 -9.19 7.85 -3.18
CA HIS A 39 -9.57 8.75 -4.26
C HIS A 39 -10.33 10.01 -3.79
N HIS A 40 -10.66 10.13 -2.51
CA HIS A 40 -11.48 11.21 -1.98
C HIS A 40 -10.65 12.30 -1.29
N ALA A 41 -10.01 12.00 -0.17
CA ALA A 41 -9.36 13.00 0.67
C ALA A 41 -7.85 13.10 0.38
N HIS A 42 -7.21 11.96 0.15
CA HIS A 42 -5.76 11.88 -0.07
C HIS A 42 -5.42 10.97 -1.26
N PRO A 43 -5.41 11.49 -2.51
CA PRO A 43 -5.11 10.70 -3.72
C PRO A 43 -3.71 10.09 -3.74
N HIS A 44 -2.86 10.48 -2.80
CA HIS A 44 -1.50 9.99 -2.59
C HIS A 44 -1.39 9.05 -1.37
N ALA A 45 -2.51 8.71 -0.72
CA ALA A 45 -2.55 7.75 0.36
C ALA A 45 -3.19 6.45 -0.15
N MET A 46 -2.57 5.32 0.18
CA MET A 46 -3.05 3.98 -0.12
C MET A 46 -3.40 3.29 1.17
N ILE A 47 -4.59 2.72 1.24
CA ILE A 47 -5.04 1.88 2.35
C ILE A 47 -4.77 0.43 1.94
N VAL A 48 -4.01 -0.27 2.77
CA VAL A 48 -3.73 -1.69 2.61
C VAL A 48 -4.25 -2.43 3.83
N LYS A 49 -5.17 -3.36 3.60
CA LYS A 49 -5.65 -4.31 4.60
C LYS A 49 -4.90 -5.60 4.43
N TYR A 50 -4.25 -6.06 5.49
CA TYR A 50 -3.42 -7.25 5.44
C TYR A 50 -3.52 -8.05 6.73
N ASP A 51 -3.25 -9.34 6.66
CA ASP A 51 -3.12 -10.22 7.82
C ASP A 51 -1.65 -10.17 8.30
N PRO A 52 -1.36 -9.59 9.50
CA PRO A 52 -0.02 -9.50 10.04
C PRO A 52 0.57 -10.87 10.42
N ASP A 53 -0.25 -11.92 10.50
CA ASP A 53 0.22 -13.29 10.70
C ASP A 53 0.77 -13.91 9.41
N GLU A 54 0.33 -13.43 8.23
CA GLU A 54 0.80 -13.91 6.92
C GLU A 54 1.85 -12.99 6.27
N ILE A 55 1.70 -11.66 6.39
CA ILE A 55 2.61 -10.69 5.77
C ILE A 55 2.89 -9.53 6.72
N GLN A 56 4.15 -9.10 6.79
CA GLN A 56 4.51 -7.95 7.61
C GLN A 56 4.30 -6.65 6.84
N GLY A 57 3.75 -5.66 7.51
CA GLY A 57 3.58 -4.31 6.95
C GLY A 57 4.87 -3.69 6.37
N MET A 58 6.03 -4.04 6.93
CA MET A 58 7.32 -3.62 6.42
C MET A 58 7.69 -4.26 5.08
N GLN A 59 7.25 -5.51 4.83
CA GLN A 59 7.41 -6.16 3.53
C GLN A 59 6.55 -5.47 2.47
N ILE A 60 5.30 -5.14 2.81
CA ILE A 60 4.41 -4.35 1.95
C ILE A 60 5.05 -3.01 1.61
N LEU A 61 5.55 -2.28 2.60
CA LEU A 61 6.22 -0.99 2.39
C LEU A 61 7.47 -1.13 1.50
N ASN A 62 8.25 -2.19 1.66
CA ASN A 62 9.41 -2.44 0.80
C ASN A 62 9.01 -2.69 -0.66
N ILE A 63 7.90 -3.38 -0.90
CA ILE A 63 7.35 -3.56 -2.25
C ILE A 63 6.95 -2.20 -2.83
N VAL A 64 6.26 -1.36 -2.06
CA VAL A 64 5.91 0.00 -2.49
C VAL A 64 7.16 0.80 -2.86
N ARG A 65 8.20 0.70 -2.04
CA ARG A 65 9.47 1.40 -2.25
C ARG A 65 10.26 0.97 -3.48
N THR A 66 9.94 -0.18 -4.08
CA THR A 66 10.54 -0.58 -5.37
C THR A 66 10.06 0.29 -6.52
N ILE A 67 8.88 0.90 -6.41
CA ILE A 67 8.28 1.77 -7.41
C ILE A 67 8.40 3.23 -6.97
N ASP A 68 8.11 3.51 -5.70
CA ASP A 68 8.22 4.83 -5.10
C ASP A 68 9.18 4.83 -3.89
N PRO A 69 10.48 5.13 -4.10
CA PRO A 69 11.48 5.06 -3.05
C PRO A 69 11.20 5.97 -1.85
N VAL A 70 10.44 7.04 -2.04
CA VAL A 70 10.09 7.99 -0.97
C VAL A 70 8.79 7.64 -0.26
N ALA A 71 8.14 6.53 -0.64
CA ALA A 71 6.95 6.05 0.03
C ALA A 71 7.21 5.82 1.53
N SER A 72 6.26 6.30 2.33
CA SER A 72 6.30 6.23 3.77
C SER A 72 5.03 5.61 4.31
N ARG A 73 5.19 4.69 5.26
CA ARG A 73 4.05 4.24 6.06
C ARG A 73 3.61 5.38 6.96
N VAL A 74 2.32 5.68 6.94
CA VAL A 74 1.68 6.53 7.92
C VAL A 74 0.94 5.59 8.86
N GLY A 75 1.57 5.32 10.00
CA GLY A 75 0.95 4.50 11.02
C GLY A 75 -0.25 5.23 11.62
N LEU A 76 -1.28 4.47 11.97
CA LEU A 76 -2.14 4.80 13.12
C LEU A 76 -1.47 4.25 14.39
#